data_AF-A0A9J7L9V1-F1
#
_entry.id   AF-A0A9J7L9V1-F1
#
_cell.length_a   1.000
_cell.length_b   1.000
_cell.length_c   1.000
_cell.angle_alpha   90.00
_cell.angle_beta   90.00
_cell.angle_gamma   90.00
#
_symmetry.space_group_name_H-M   'P 1'
#
loop_
_entity.id
_entity.type
_entity.pdbx_description
1 polymer ?
#
loop_
_entity_poly.entity_id
_entity_poly.type
_entity_poly.pdbx_seq_one_letter_code
_entity_poly.pdbx_strand_id
1 'polypeptide(L)'
;MTQFSKCVQLQSGNREGEIYPPLVTITYSEASLDDFNANAKVTVTFSVSYEMSTATYEQDVQIAIGVLSALAILWALFVSTSSWRRRIGAQMVDCTSLLKFIVYMFGPLGNAFFLVAMGAALSWLLFFKRQDQVYLLLPTPAQEETFIIYLSVACALKCLEMLHFLFTQMTIDIFFIDWERPRGKTADVEGGNGKSQSVSMWRTYFVANEWNEIQTTRKSNTVFQLFAVLLFMNVVGFENLTTTDPRAYLVINSEQYVGGYSKLLRFGMMSTVYLVVAIVQWLFFTFFYERFVEDKLGQFVDLCSMANVSVFIMANTHFGYYIHGRSVHGQADTGIQEMYEMLVREEENRCGQRGLLANTDNQTFEMSLPHKLRDQYDSIIKPLQQQAAAARGQNRQRAGGGNTTSAGVDINQQVDAYKKLNKYLAAFIDRSRPDIDYIVKDKMFLERLLDMEFLEATDTKGHFYNDDGHSFDAVLFYGNELVLLTFELVVFSVVDLIGQSYVLDAVITYLVSRFVSNLRDSGGRKNLAKKTLVDERFLI
;
A
#
# COMPACT_ATOMS: atom_id res chain seq x y z
N MET A 1 33.22 -34.48 -29.64
CA MET A 1 32.70 -34.23 -28.28
C MET A 1 32.00 -35.49 -27.82
N THR A 2 32.37 -36.02 -26.66
CA THR A 2 31.75 -37.24 -26.11
C THR A 2 30.78 -36.83 -25.01
N GLN A 3 29.51 -37.20 -25.14
CA GLN A 3 28.46 -36.88 -24.19
C GLN A 3 27.87 -38.18 -23.61
N PHE A 4 27.86 -38.27 -22.29
CA PHE A 4 27.20 -39.33 -21.53
C PHE A 4 25.96 -38.74 -20.85
N SER A 5 24.78 -39.20 -21.22
CA SER A 5 23.51 -38.80 -20.61
C SER A 5 22.86 -40.01 -19.94
N LYS A 6 22.46 -39.89 -18.67
CA LYS A 6 21.69 -40.89 -17.94
C LYS A 6 20.35 -40.31 -17.53
N CYS A 7 19.25 -40.91 -17.97
CA CYS A 7 17.90 -40.55 -17.54
C CYS A 7 17.36 -41.59 -16.54
N VAL A 8 16.87 -41.10 -15.40
CA VAL A 8 16.23 -41.91 -14.35
C VAL A 8 14.79 -41.44 -14.20
N GLN A 9 13.84 -42.32 -14.52
CA GLN A 9 12.41 -42.04 -14.42
C GLN A 9 11.79 -42.76 -13.23
N LEU A 10 11.03 -42.03 -12.41
CA LEU A 10 10.27 -42.61 -11.31
C LEU A 10 9.01 -43.31 -11.84
N GLN A 11 8.69 -44.49 -11.32
CA GLN A 11 7.49 -45.21 -11.73
C GLN A 11 6.24 -44.57 -11.11
N SER A 12 5.28 -44.23 -11.95
CA SER A 12 3.98 -43.70 -11.52
C SER A 12 3.10 -44.84 -10.98
N GLY A 13 3.07 -45.02 -9.66
CA GLY A 13 2.25 -46.05 -9.01
C GLY A 13 2.27 -46.00 -7.48
N ASN A 14 1.38 -46.76 -6.84
CA ASN A 14 1.15 -46.80 -5.38
C ASN A 14 2.32 -47.42 -4.56
N ARG A 15 3.50 -47.55 -5.16
CA ARG A 15 4.70 -48.13 -4.53
C ARG A 15 5.82 -47.10 -4.55
N GLU A 16 6.17 -46.62 -3.37
CA GLU A 16 7.23 -45.65 -3.15
C GLU A 16 8.59 -46.26 -3.55
N GLY A 17 9.45 -45.49 -4.21
CA GLY A 17 10.83 -45.88 -4.52
C GLY A 17 11.07 -46.75 -5.76
N GLU A 18 10.03 -47.16 -6.51
CA GLU A 18 10.22 -47.91 -7.77
C GLU A 18 10.65 -46.96 -8.91
N ILE A 19 11.72 -47.31 -9.62
CA ILE A 19 12.23 -46.58 -10.80
C ILE A 19 12.15 -47.45 -12.05
N TYR A 20 11.89 -46.84 -13.21
CA TYR A 20 12.06 -47.52 -14.49
C TYR A 20 13.54 -47.82 -14.75
N PRO A 21 13.86 -48.83 -15.58
CA PRO A 21 15.24 -49.09 -15.99
C PRO A 21 15.90 -47.82 -16.56
N PRO A 22 17.05 -47.39 -16.02
CA PRO A 22 17.66 -46.12 -16.41
C PRO A 22 18.14 -46.17 -17.86
N LEU A 23 17.81 -45.14 -18.63
CA LEU A 23 18.26 -44.98 -20.01
C LEU A 23 19.62 -44.31 -20.04
N VAL A 24 20.63 -44.95 -20.64
CA VAL A 24 21.94 -44.35 -20.85
C VAL A 24 22.15 -44.11 -22.33
N THR A 25 22.32 -42.84 -22.71
CA THR A 25 22.63 -42.41 -24.08
C THR A 25 24.07 -41.95 -24.14
N ILE A 26 24.87 -42.61 -24.96
CA ILE A 26 26.28 -42.30 -25.18
C ILE A 26 26.43 -41.78 -26.61
N THR A 27 26.75 -40.50 -26.74
CA THR A 27 27.09 -39.89 -28.01
C THR A 27 28.60 -39.74 -28.06
N TYR A 28 29.25 -40.38 -29.02
CA TYR A 28 30.70 -40.30 -29.20
C TYR A 28 31.03 -39.74 -30.58
N SER A 29 32.17 -39.06 -30.68
CA SER A 29 32.75 -38.61 -31.94
C SER A 29 34.04 -39.35 -32.23
N GLU A 30 34.36 -39.54 -33.50
CA GLU A 30 35.65 -40.08 -33.92
C GLU A 30 36.77 -39.07 -33.60
N ALA A 31 37.92 -39.56 -33.16
CA ALA A 31 39.13 -38.78 -32.98
C ALA A 31 40.06 -39.03 -34.17
N SER A 32 40.59 -37.97 -34.79
CA SER A 32 41.54 -38.12 -35.90
C SER A 32 42.91 -38.57 -35.39
N LEU A 33 43.72 -39.20 -36.25
CA LEU A 33 45.08 -39.63 -35.91
C LEU A 33 45.97 -38.43 -35.54
N ASP A 34 45.70 -37.26 -36.13
CA ASP A 34 46.41 -36.01 -35.87
C ASP A 34 46.11 -35.48 -34.46
N ASP A 35 44.85 -35.58 -34.01
CA ASP A 35 44.44 -35.19 -32.65
C ASP A 35 45.05 -36.11 -31.57
N PHE A 36 45.20 -37.40 -31.90
CA PHE A 36 45.88 -38.37 -31.02
C PHE A 36 47.37 -38.04 -30.89
N ASN A 37 48.05 -37.78 -32.00
CA ASN A 37 49.46 -37.41 -32.00
C ASN A 37 49.71 -36.04 -31.32
N ALA A 38 48.72 -35.15 -31.36
CA ALA A 38 48.75 -33.85 -30.70
C ALA A 38 48.37 -33.87 -29.21
N ASN A 39 48.05 -35.04 -28.62
CA ASN A 39 47.53 -35.17 -27.24
C ASN A 39 46.35 -34.20 -26.97
N ALA A 40 45.45 -34.03 -27.95
CA ALA A 40 44.32 -33.13 -27.81
C ALA A 40 43.40 -33.61 -26.66
N LYS A 41 43.13 -32.74 -25.69
CA LYS A 41 42.21 -33.06 -24.59
C LYS A 41 40.78 -33.12 -25.12
N VAL A 42 40.13 -34.27 -24.98
CA VAL A 42 38.73 -34.45 -25.35
C VAL A 42 37.85 -34.03 -24.18
N THR A 43 37.00 -33.03 -24.40
CA THR A 43 35.97 -32.65 -23.42
C THR A 43 34.88 -33.72 -23.39
N VAL A 44 34.70 -34.32 -22.21
CA VAL A 44 33.63 -35.28 -21.93
C VAL A 44 32.60 -34.60 -21.04
N THR A 45 31.33 -34.60 -21.46
CA THR A 45 30.22 -34.07 -20.68
C THR A 45 29.39 -35.22 -20.11
N PHE A 46 29.17 -35.20 -18.79
CA PHE A 46 28.30 -36.15 -18.11
C PHE A 46 27.06 -35.42 -17.57
N SER A 47 25.87 -35.93 -17.85
CA SER A 47 24.60 -35.37 -17.38
C SER A 47 23.71 -36.47 -16.83
N VAL A 48 23.01 -36.18 -15.74
CA VAL A 48 21.98 -37.05 -15.17
C VAL A 48 20.68 -36.27 -15.09
N SER A 49 19.63 -36.76 -15.76
CA SER A 49 18.28 -36.21 -15.65
C SER A 49 17.42 -37.12 -14.78
N TYR A 50 16.68 -36.50 -13.86
CA TYR A 50 15.68 -37.16 -13.05
C TYR A 50 14.30 -36.67 -13.50
N GLU A 51 13.42 -37.60 -13.83
CA GLU A 51 12.11 -37.29 -14.39
C GLU A 51 11.01 -37.98 -13.59
N MET A 52 9.93 -37.23 -13.37
CA MET A 52 8.71 -37.71 -12.72
C MET A 52 7.51 -37.16 -13.48
N SER A 53 6.43 -37.95 -13.54
CA SER A 53 5.15 -37.43 -14.02
C SER A 53 4.60 -36.40 -13.03
N THR A 54 4.46 -35.14 -13.48
CA THR A 54 3.92 -34.01 -12.71
C THR A 54 2.46 -33.74 -13.01
N ALA A 55 1.82 -34.51 -13.89
CA ALA A 55 0.50 -34.20 -14.44
C ALA A 55 -0.58 -34.04 -13.36
N THR A 56 -0.56 -34.88 -12.32
CA THR A 56 -1.49 -34.77 -11.18
C THR A 56 -1.27 -33.47 -10.40
N TYR A 57 -0.02 -33.13 -10.12
CA TYR A 57 0.30 -31.91 -9.38
C TYR A 57 0.01 -30.64 -10.18
N GLU A 58 0.27 -30.64 -11.49
CA GLU A 58 -0.09 -29.55 -12.39
C GLU A 58 -1.61 -29.36 -12.43
N GLN A 59 -2.37 -30.45 -12.49
CA GLN A 59 -3.82 -30.41 -12.40
C GLN A 59 -4.30 -29.82 -11.07
N ASP A 60 -3.71 -30.24 -9.94
CA ASP A 60 -4.06 -29.70 -8.62
C ASP A 60 -3.75 -28.21 -8.49
N VAL A 61 -2.59 -27.76 -8.99
CA VAL A 61 -2.21 -26.35 -9.04
C VAL A 61 -3.17 -25.55 -9.93
N GLN A 62 -3.54 -26.07 -11.10
CA GLN A 62 -4.50 -25.43 -12.00
C GLN A 62 -5.90 -25.31 -11.36
N ILE A 63 -6.36 -26.35 -10.66
CA ILE A 63 -7.62 -26.32 -9.92
C ILE A 63 -7.54 -25.27 -8.80
N ALA A 64 -6.46 -25.23 -8.03
CA ALA A 64 -6.27 -24.25 -6.96
C ALA A 64 -6.25 -22.81 -7.48
N ILE A 65 -5.54 -22.54 -8.59
CA ILE A 65 -5.57 -21.23 -9.26
C ILE A 65 -6.98 -20.90 -9.73
N GLY A 66 -7.68 -21.83 -10.37
CA GLY A 66 -9.05 -21.61 -10.86
C GLY A 66 -10.02 -21.25 -9.73
N VAL A 67 -9.99 -21.99 -8.63
CA VAL A 67 -10.86 -21.77 -7.46
C VAL A 67 -10.53 -20.44 -6.77
N LEU A 68 -9.26 -20.18 -6.46
CA LEU A 68 -8.87 -18.94 -5.78
C LEU A 68 -9.05 -17.71 -6.67
N SER A 69 -8.84 -17.84 -7.98
CA SER A 69 -9.11 -16.75 -8.93
C SER A 69 -10.61 -16.45 -9.02
N ALA A 70 -11.48 -17.46 -9.01
CA ALA A 70 -12.92 -17.26 -8.96
C ALA A 70 -13.34 -16.52 -7.67
N LEU A 71 -12.81 -16.95 -6.52
CA LEU A 71 -13.06 -16.26 -5.24
C LEU A 71 -12.52 -14.82 -5.24
N ALA A 72 -11.34 -14.59 -5.82
CA ALA A 72 -10.75 -13.27 -5.95
C ALA A 72 -11.59 -12.34 -6.83
N ILE A 73 -12.17 -12.85 -7.92
CA ILE A 73 -13.09 -12.10 -8.80
C ILE A 73 -14.39 -11.76 -8.04
N LEU A 74 -14.96 -12.72 -7.31
CA LEU A 74 -16.15 -12.48 -6.50
C LEU A 74 -15.87 -11.45 -5.40
N TRP A 75 -14.72 -11.51 -4.75
CA TRP A 75 -14.29 -10.51 -3.77
C TRP A 75 -14.17 -9.12 -4.41
N ALA A 76 -13.48 -8.99 -5.54
CA ALA A 76 -13.34 -7.73 -6.25
C ALA A 76 -14.68 -7.14 -6.69
N LEU A 77 -15.65 -7.99 -7.08
CA LEU A 77 -16.99 -7.57 -7.50
C LEU A 77 -17.84 -7.13 -6.30
N PHE A 78 -18.02 -8.02 -5.32
CA PHE A 78 -18.95 -7.82 -4.21
C PHE A 78 -18.43 -6.89 -3.14
N VAL A 79 -17.12 -6.88 -2.90
CA VAL A 79 -16.54 -6.04 -1.85
C VAL A 79 -16.01 -4.76 -2.48
N SER A 80 -14.90 -4.84 -3.21
CA SER A 80 -14.15 -3.64 -3.64
C SER A 80 -14.94 -2.74 -4.60
N THR A 81 -15.58 -3.33 -5.61
CA THR A 81 -16.33 -2.55 -6.61
C THR A 81 -17.64 -2.03 -6.03
N SER A 82 -18.34 -2.85 -5.24
CA SER A 82 -19.62 -2.45 -4.66
C SER A 82 -19.44 -1.39 -3.56
N SER A 83 -18.42 -1.50 -2.71
CA SER A 83 -18.09 -0.45 -1.73
C SER A 83 -17.70 0.84 -2.44
N TRP A 84 -16.83 0.78 -3.46
CA TRP A 84 -16.46 1.95 -4.26
C TRP A 84 -17.67 2.62 -4.94
N ARG A 85 -18.59 1.84 -5.52
CA ARG A 85 -19.80 2.38 -6.17
C ARG A 85 -20.69 3.10 -5.17
N ARG A 86 -20.89 2.52 -3.98
CA ARG A 86 -21.65 3.15 -2.88
C ARG A 86 -20.96 4.43 -2.40
N ARG A 87 -19.64 4.41 -2.23
CA ARG A 87 -18.81 5.55 -1.82
C ARG A 87 -18.78 6.69 -2.86
N ILE A 88 -19.06 6.40 -4.12
CA ILE A 88 -19.29 7.41 -5.18
C ILE A 88 -20.76 7.82 -5.29
N GLY A 89 -21.70 7.03 -4.77
CA GLY A 89 -23.13 7.27 -4.93
C GLY A 89 -23.64 6.97 -6.34
N ALA A 90 -22.99 6.04 -7.04
CA ALA A 90 -23.38 5.63 -8.38
C ALA A 90 -24.54 4.63 -8.32
N GLN A 91 -25.75 5.04 -8.71
CA GLN A 91 -26.93 4.18 -8.68
C GLN A 91 -26.95 3.14 -9.82
N MET A 92 -26.46 3.50 -11.01
CA MET A 92 -26.42 2.62 -12.19
C MET A 92 -25.03 2.04 -12.48
N VAL A 93 -24.99 0.93 -13.24
CA VAL A 93 -23.74 0.29 -13.67
C VAL A 93 -23.30 0.91 -14.99
N ASP A 94 -22.38 1.86 -14.90
CA ASP A 94 -21.81 2.55 -16.05
C ASP A 94 -20.50 1.91 -16.53
N CYS A 95 -20.03 2.26 -17.74
CA CYS A 95 -18.72 1.84 -18.25
C CYS A 95 -17.56 2.13 -17.29
N THR A 96 -17.64 3.23 -16.54
CA THR A 96 -16.65 3.57 -15.50
C THR A 96 -16.63 2.53 -14.36
N SER A 97 -17.79 2.00 -13.99
CA SER A 97 -17.90 0.95 -12.97
C SER A 97 -17.27 -0.35 -13.46
N LEU A 98 -17.48 -0.70 -14.74
CA LEU A 98 -16.85 -1.87 -15.36
C LEU A 98 -15.33 -1.73 -15.44
N LEU A 99 -14.82 -0.56 -15.84
CA LEU A 99 -13.39 -0.29 -15.87
C LEU A 99 -12.78 -0.37 -14.47
N LYS A 100 -13.46 0.18 -13.46
CA LYS A 100 -13.00 0.13 -12.07
C LYS A 100 -13.00 -1.29 -11.52
N PHE A 101 -14.00 -2.10 -11.85
CA PHE A 101 -13.99 -3.52 -11.54
C PHE A 101 -12.75 -4.23 -12.10
N ILE A 102 -12.41 -4.00 -13.37
CA ILE A 102 -11.20 -4.58 -13.99
C ILE A 102 -9.95 -4.21 -13.20
N VAL A 103 -9.81 -2.95 -12.81
CA VAL A 103 -8.66 -2.48 -12.03
C VAL A 103 -8.63 -3.11 -10.63
N TYR A 104 -9.78 -3.20 -9.96
CA TYR A 104 -9.88 -3.83 -8.63
C TYR A 104 -9.64 -5.35 -8.65
N MET A 105 -9.75 -6.02 -9.80
CA MET A 105 -9.43 -7.45 -9.91
C MET A 105 -7.93 -7.73 -9.82
N PHE A 106 -7.06 -6.78 -10.21
CA PHE A 106 -5.61 -7.05 -10.31
C PHE A 106 -4.99 -7.44 -8.97
N GLY A 107 -5.35 -6.78 -7.87
CA GLY A 107 -4.81 -7.08 -6.54
C GLY A 107 -5.18 -8.46 -6.02
N PRO A 108 -6.48 -8.78 -5.87
CA PRO A 108 -6.94 -10.10 -5.44
C PRO A 108 -6.45 -11.24 -6.34
N LEU A 109 -6.43 -11.06 -7.67
CA LEU A 109 -5.87 -12.06 -8.57
C LEU A 109 -4.36 -12.23 -8.36
N GLY A 110 -3.60 -11.14 -8.26
CA GLY A 110 -2.17 -11.21 -7.97
C GLY A 110 -1.86 -11.94 -6.67
N ASN A 111 -2.67 -11.70 -5.62
CA ASN A 111 -2.59 -12.44 -4.35
C ASN A 111 -2.89 -13.93 -4.53
N ALA A 112 -3.91 -14.30 -5.32
CA ALA A 112 -4.27 -15.69 -5.57
C ALA A 112 -3.15 -16.45 -6.30
N PHE A 113 -2.61 -15.89 -7.38
CA PHE A 113 -1.49 -16.49 -8.10
C PHE A 113 -0.26 -16.65 -7.21
N PHE A 114 0.08 -15.62 -6.44
CA PHE A 114 1.20 -15.67 -5.51
C PHE A 114 1.02 -16.73 -4.43
N LEU A 115 -0.16 -16.81 -3.80
CA LEU A 115 -0.44 -17.76 -2.73
C LEU A 115 -0.39 -19.21 -3.21
N VAL A 116 -0.93 -19.49 -4.41
CA VAL A 116 -0.83 -20.85 -4.98
C VAL A 116 0.62 -21.18 -5.34
N ALA A 117 1.35 -20.26 -5.98
CA ALA A 117 2.76 -20.47 -6.32
C ALA A 117 3.60 -20.73 -5.06
N MET A 118 3.38 -19.97 -3.99
CA MET A 118 4.02 -20.15 -2.69
C MET A 118 3.66 -21.49 -2.06
N GLY A 119 2.37 -21.85 -2.04
CA GLY A 119 1.91 -23.14 -1.51
C GLY A 119 2.51 -24.33 -2.25
N ALA A 120 2.59 -24.26 -3.58
CA ALA A 120 3.25 -25.28 -4.40
C ALA A 120 4.76 -25.34 -4.14
N ALA A 121 5.45 -24.20 -4.10
CA ALA A 121 6.89 -24.19 -3.81
C ALA A 121 7.21 -24.72 -2.41
N LEU A 122 6.39 -24.36 -1.41
CA LEU A 122 6.54 -24.83 -0.04
C LEU A 122 6.25 -26.33 0.09
N SER A 123 5.23 -26.84 -0.59
CA SER A 123 4.95 -28.28 -0.58
C SER A 123 6.09 -29.06 -1.20
N TRP A 124 6.63 -28.61 -2.34
CA TRP A 124 7.83 -29.22 -2.93
C TRP A 124 9.02 -29.18 -2.00
N LEU A 125 9.29 -28.05 -1.36
CA LEU A 125 10.40 -27.89 -0.43
C LEU A 125 10.30 -28.84 0.76
N LEU A 126 9.13 -28.93 1.40
CA LEU A 126 8.92 -29.81 2.54
C LEU A 126 9.00 -31.29 2.15
N PHE A 127 8.31 -31.68 1.08
CA PHE A 127 8.23 -33.08 0.65
C PHE A 127 9.47 -33.55 -0.10
N PHE A 128 10.28 -32.68 -0.70
CA PHE A 128 11.53 -33.05 -1.35
C PHE A 128 12.67 -33.17 -0.34
N LYS A 129 12.75 -32.25 0.63
CA LYS A 129 13.84 -32.25 1.63
C LYS A 129 13.63 -33.24 2.78
N ARG A 130 12.38 -33.68 3.01
CA ARG A 130 12.02 -34.62 4.08
C ARG A 130 11.66 -36.02 3.55
N GLN A 131 12.39 -36.51 2.55
CA GLN A 131 12.16 -37.83 1.98
C GLN A 131 13.00 -38.90 2.68
N ASP A 132 12.33 -39.92 3.22
CA ASP A 132 12.98 -41.15 3.66
C ASP A 132 13.08 -42.18 2.51
N GLN A 133 12.11 -42.18 1.60
CA GLN A 133 12.09 -42.94 0.35
C GLN A 133 11.86 -42.00 -0.84
N VAL A 134 12.37 -42.35 -2.03
CA VAL A 134 12.24 -41.49 -3.22
C VAL A 134 10.82 -41.59 -3.78
N TYR A 135 10.03 -40.54 -3.61
CA TYR A 135 8.67 -40.46 -4.18
C TYR A 135 8.39 -39.14 -4.91
N LEU A 136 9.15 -38.07 -4.67
CA LEU A 136 8.99 -36.78 -5.34
C LEU A 136 10.35 -36.29 -5.86
N LEU A 137 10.43 -35.99 -7.15
CA LEU A 137 11.61 -35.39 -7.79
C LEU A 137 11.37 -33.91 -8.07
N LEU A 138 12.45 -33.15 -8.24
CA LEU A 138 12.34 -31.74 -8.64
C LEU A 138 11.83 -31.64 -10.09
N PRO A 139 11.02 -30.62 -10.40
CA PRO A 139 10.52 -30.44 -11.76
C PRO A 139 11.66 -30.20 -12.75
N THR A 140 11.47 -30.67 -13.97
CA THR A 140 12.37 -30.38 -15.09
C THR A 140 12.28 -28.89 -15.48
N PRO A 141 13.29 -28.33 -16.17
CA PRO A 141 13.25 -26.92 -16.60
C PRO A 141 12.01 -26.54 -17.41
N ALA A 142 11.45 -27.47 -18.19
CA ALA A 142 10.21 -27.25 -18.95
C ALA A 142 8.98 -27.11 -18.03
N GLN A 143 8.93 -27.88 -16.94
CA GLN A 143 7.86 -27.78 -15.94
C GLN A 143 8.01 -26.52 -15.07
N GLU A 144 9.25 -26.10 -14.79
CA GLU A 144 9.53 -24.83 -14.10
C GLU A 144 9.05 -23.60 -14.90
N GLU A 145 8.96 -23.67 -16.23
CA GLU A 145 8.49 -22.56 -17.07
C GLU A 145 7.07 -22.13 -16.71
N THR A 146 6.17 -23.10 -16.48
CA THR A 146 4.78 -22.83 -16.06
C THR A 146 4.73 -22.08 -14.73
N PHE A 147 5.58 -22.48 -13.78
CA PHE A 147 5.70 -21.80 -12.49
C PHE A 147 6.24 -20.37 -12.63
N ILE A 148 7.25 -20.16 -13.47
CA ILE A 148 7.81 -18.83 -13.77
C ILE A 148 6.75 -17.92 -14.39
N ILE A 149 5.91 -18.45 -15.29
CA ILE A 149 4.80 -17.70 -15.90
C ILE A 149 3.81 -17.25 -14.82
N TYR A 150 3.38 -18.13 -13.91
CA TYR A 150 2.45 -17.74 -12.84
C TYR A 150 3.00 -16.64 -11.94
N LEU A 151 4.28 -16.72 -11.55
CA LEU A 151 4.90 -15.68 -10.73
C LEU A 151 5.07 -14.36 -11.49
N SER A 152 5.39 -14.43 -12.78
CA SER A 152 5.51 -13.25 -13.65
C SER A 152 4.16 -12.55 -13.83
N VAL A 153 3.08 -13.31 -14.00
CA VAL A 153 1.70 -12.78 -14.05
C VAL A 153 1.31 -12.16 -12.72
N ALA A 154 1.61 -12.80 -11.59
CA ALA A 154 1.38 -12.23 -10.26
C ALA A 154 2.10 -10.88 -10.09
N CYS A 155 3.35 -10.79 -10.54
CA CYS A 155 4.12 -9.54 -10.53
C CYS A 155 3.50 -8.44 -11.39
N ALA A 156 3.11 -8.77 -12.63
CA ALA A 156 2.46 -7.80 -13.51
C ALA A 156 1.16 -7.26 -12.89
N LEU A 157 0.33 -8.13 -12.32
CA LEU A 157 -0.92 -7.75 -11.64
C LEU A 157 -0.66 -6.89 -10.41
N LYS A 158 0.36 -7.23 -9.59
CA LYS A 158 0.77 -6.46 -8.42
C LYS A 158 1.34 -5.08 -8.77
N CYS A 159 2.07 -4.97 -9.87
CA CYS A 159 2.50 -3.67 -10.40
C CYS A 159 1.30 -2.79 -10.78
N LEU A 160 0.29 -3.36 -11.43
CA LEU A 160 -0.92 -2.62 -11.80
C LEU A 160 -1.75 -2.21 -10.56
N GLU A 161 -1.87 -3.09 -9.57
CA GLU A 161 -2.47 -2.77 -8.26
C GLU A 161 -1.72 -1.61 -7.60
N MET A 162 -0.39 -1.67 -7.52
CA MET A 162 0.42 -0.61 -6.91
C MET A 162 0.25 0.73 -7.61
N LEU A 163 0.22 0.76 -8.94
CA LEU A 163 -0.02 1.98 -9.70
C LEU A 163 -1.41 2.57 -9.42
N HIS A 164 -2.45 1.72 -9.39
CA HIS A 164 -3.81 2.16 -9.08
C HIS A 164 -3.94 2.64 -7.63
N PHE A 165 -3.30 1.94 -6.69
CA PHE A 165 -3.22 2.32 -5.28
C PHE A 165 -2.60 3.71 -5.10
N LEU A 166 -1.40 3.92 -5.68
CA LEU A 166 -0.71 5.21 -5.64
C LEU A 166 -1.56 6.32 -6.28
N PHE A 167 -2.15 6.06 -7.45
CA PHE A 167 -2.99 7.05 -8.13
C PHE A 167 -4.20 7.44 -7.26
N THR A 168 -4.84 6.47 -6.62
CA THR A 168 -5.99 6.73 -5.75
C THR A 168 -5.57 7.58 -4.56
N GLN A 169 -4.46 7.26 -3.89
CA GLN A 169 -3.97 8.05 -2.76
C GLN A 169 -3.51 9.47 -3.14
N MET A 170 -2.87 9.63 -4.31
CA MET A 170 -2.39 10.93 -4.80
C MET A 170 -3.53 11.85 -5.31
N THR A 171 -4.76 11.36 -5.41
CA THR A 171 -5.91 12.13 -5.94
C THR A 171 -6.98 12.48 -4.91
N ILE A 172 -6.73 12.17 -3.63
CA ILE A 172 -7.64 12.41 -2.51
C ILE A 172 -7.89 13.91 -2.32
N ASP A 173 -9.14 14.28 -2.03
CA ASP A 173 -9.49 15.64 -1.68
C ASP A 173 -9.31 15.82 -0.17
N ILE A 174 -8.43 16.71 0.26
CA ILE A 174 -8.22 17.05 1.67
C ILE A 174 -8.44 18.55 1.90
N PHE A 175 -9.15 18.87 2.97
CA PHE A 175 -9.43 20.23 3.37
C PHE A 175 -9.20 20.42 4.88
N PHE A 176 -8.51 21.50 5.25
CA PHE A 176 -8.31 21.90 6.64
C PHE A 176 -9.33 22.95 7.03
N ILE A 177 -10.13 22.66 8.05
CA ILE A 177 -11.14 23.56 8.62
C ILE A 177 -10.48 24.27 9.81
N ASP A 178 -10.21 25.57 9.67
CA ASP A 178 -9.69 26.40 10.76
C ASP A 178 -10.86 26.98 11.56
N TRP A 179 -10.91 26.63 12.85
CA TRP A 179 -11.98 27.04 13.77
C TRP A 179 -11.72 28.39 14.45
N GLU A 180 -10.54 28.97 14.26
CA GLU A 180 -10.15 30.22 14.91
C GLU A 180 -10.92 31.42 14.37
N ARG A 181 -11.28 32.34 15.27
CA ARG A 181 -12.06 33.53 14.94
C ARG A 181 -11.18 34.76 14.98
N PRO A 182 -11.42 35.74 14.08
CA PRO A 182 -10.65 36.98 14.06
C PRO A 182 -10.77 37.72 15.41
N ARG A 183 -9.63 38.07 16.02
CA ARG A 183 -9.57 38.80 17.31
C ARG A 183 -9.85 40.28 17.12
N GLY A 184 -10.94 40.77 17.71
CA GLY A 184 -11.26 42.19 17.85
C GLY A 184 -11.44 42.97 16.54
N LYS A 185 -12.03 44.17 16.66
CA LYS A 185 -11.87 45.22 15.65
C LYS A 185 -10.70 46.06 16.12
N THR A 186 -9.70 46.30 15.28
CA THR A 186 -8.80 47.43 15.57
C THR A 186 -9.67 48.69 15.60
N ALA A 187 -9.61 49.44 16.71
CA ALA A 187 -10.22 50.75 16.77
C ALA A 187 -9.49 51.63 15.76
N ASP A 188 -10.08 51.83 14.58
CA ASP A 188 -9.64 52.89 13.69
C ASP A 188 -9.81 54.20 14.48
N VAL A 189 -8.71 54.91 14.68
CA VAL A 189 -8.75 56.31 15.10
C VAL A 189 -9.59 57.04 14.04
N GLU A 190 -10.74 57.54 14.48
CA GLU A 190 -11.74 58.33 13.72
C GLU A 190 -12.53 57.60 12.63
N GLY A 191 -13.75 57.15 12.99
CA GLY A 191 -14.92 57.11 12.10
C GLY A 191 -14.97 56.06 10.98
N GLY A 192 -13.97 55.20 10.84
CA GLY A 192 -13.94 54.10 9.87
C GLY A 192 -14.50 52.80 10.41
N ASN A 193 -15.19 52.03 9.57
CA ASN A 193 -15.71 50.70 9.88
C ASN A 193 -14.52 49.75 10.17
N GLY A 194 -14.16 49.59 11.46
CA GLY A 194 -12.92 48.93 11.88
C GLY A 194 -12.71 47.55 11.23
N LYS A 195 -11.55 47.37 10.59
CA LYS A 195 -11.16 46.09 9.97
C LYS A 195 -10.95 45.04 11.07
N SER A 196 -11.63 43.90 10.93
CA SER A 196 -11.39 42.73 11.78
C SER A 196 -9.97 42.20 11.51
N GLN A 197 -9.20 41.92 12.57
CA GLN A 197 -7.87 41.32 12.44
C GLN A 197 -7.96 39.98 11.69
N SER A 198 -7.09 39.74 10.72
CA SER A 198 -7.06 38.46 9.99
C SER A 198 -6.55 37.33 10.89
N VAL A 199 -7.15 36.14 10.76
CA VAL A 199 -6.70 34.91 11.43
C VAL A 199 -5.34 34.47 10.87
N SER A 200 -4.46 33.97 11.75
CA SER A 200 -3.15 33.44 11.39
C SER A 200 -3.27 32.14 10.59
N MET A 201 -2.53 32.02 9.48
CA MET A 201 -2.50 30.82 8.63
C MET A 201 -1.48 29.76 9.11
N TRP A 202 -0.58 30.13 10.04
CA TRP A 202 0.53 29.27 10.46
C TRP A 202 0.09 27.94 11.07
N ARG A 203 -1.05 27.90 11.77
CA ARG A 203 -1.60 26.67 12.35
C ARG A 203 -1.98 25.67 11.27
N THR A 204 -2.63 26.14 10.20
CA THR A 204 -2.94 25.32 9.02
C THR A 204 -1.67 24.86 8.30
N TYR A 205 -0.64 25.70 8.19
CA TYR A 205 0.66 25.28 7.62
C TYR A 205 1.33 24.19 8.45
N PHE A 206 1.31 24.31 9.78
CA PHE A 206 1.90 23.33 10.68
C PHE A 206 1.19 21.98 10.56
N VAL A 207 -0.14 21.97 10.63
CA VAL A 207 -0.94 20.74 10.44
C VAL A 207 -0.76 20.15 9.04
N ALA A 208 -0.63 20.98 8.00
CA ALA A 208 -0.37 20.52 6.65
C ALA A 208 1.03 19.89 6.50
N ASN A 209 2.05 20.44 7.16
CA ASN A 209 3.39 19.87 7.16
C ASN A 209 3.41 18.50 7.85
N GLU A 210 2.84 18.42 9.05
CA GLU A 210 2.75 17.15 9.80
C GLU A 210 1.93 16.10 9.03
N TRP A 211 0.85 16.51 8.35
CA TRP A 211 0.13 15.62 7.44
C TRP A 211 1.01 15.14 6.27
N ASN A 212 1.89 15.98 5.74
CA ASN A 212 2.82 15.59 4.67
C ASN A 212 3.81 14.52 5.16
N GLU A 213 4.33 14.67 6.37
CA GLU A 213 5.29 13.74 6.97
C GLU A 213 4.68 12.35 7.23
N ILE A 214 3.44 12.27 7.69
CA ILE A 214 2.79 10.98 7.97
C ILE A 214 2.37 10.20 6.71
N GLN A 215 2.27 10.84 5.54
CA GLN A 215 1.76 10.19 4.31
C GLN A 215 2.51 8.93 3.89
N THR A 216 3.83 8.94 4.06
CA THR A 216 4.70 7.81 3.66
C THR A 216 5.20 7.00 4.85
N THR A 217 4.70 7.29 6.06
CA THR A 217 5.03 6.51 7.25
C THR A 217 4.44 5.10 7.12
N ARG A 218 5.28 4.09 7.33
CA ARG A 218 4.93 2.67 7.28
C ARG A 218 4.94 2.08 8.68
N LYS A 219 4.15 1.02 8.88
CA LYS A 219 4.20 0.19 10.09
C LYS A 219 5.48 -0.63 10.14
N SER A 220 5.97 -1.08 8.99
CA SER A 220 7.21 -1.84 8.89
C SER A 220 8.37 -0.98 8.39
N ASN A 221 9.58 -1.42 8.73
CA ASN A 221 10.85 -0.90 8.26
C ASN A 221 11.39 -1.85 7.19
N THR A 222 11.37 -1.39 5.93
CA THR A 222 11.84 -2.14 4.75
C THR A 222 13.33 -2.50 4.84
N VAL A 223 14.16 -1.62 5.39
CA VAL A 223 15.61 -1.86 5.50
C VAL A 223 15.87 -3.02 6.45
N PHE A 224 15.20 -3.02 7.61
CA PHE A 224 15.30 -4.11 8.57
C PHE A 224 14.74 -5.42 8.00
N GLN A 225 13.60 -5.37 7.31
CA GLN A 225 13.00 -6.54 6.64
C GLN A 225 13.99 -7.20 5.68
N LEU A 226 14.57 -6.42 4.75
CA LEU A 226 15.53 -6.93 3.77
C LEU A 226 16.82 -7.42 4.43
N PHE A 227 17.33 -6.70 5.43
CA PHE A 227 18.52 -7.10 6.18
C PHE A 227 18.30 -8.44 6.89
N ALA A 228 17.19 -8.61 7.60
CA ALA A 228 16.87 -9.84 8.32
C ALA A 228 16.70 -11.02 7.36
N VAL A 229 16.04 -10.81 6.21
CA VAL A 229 15.92 -11.85 5.17
C VAL A 229 17.30 -12.25 4.64
N LEU A 230 18.17 -11.30 4.32
CA LEU A 230 19.55 -11.60 3.89
C LEU A 230 20.35 -12.34 4.97
N LEU A 231 20.17 -11.98 6.24
CA LEU A 231 20.83 -12.65 7.36
C LEU A 231 20.42 -14.13 7.42
N PHE A 232 19.13 -14.44 7.35
CA PHE A 232 18.68 -15.84 7.36
C PHE A 232 19.07 -16.60 6.10
N MET A 233 18.96 -15.97 4.93
CA MET A 233 19.28 -16.65 3.66
C MET A 233 20.77 -16.92 3.51
N ASN A 234 21.63 -15.89 3.69
CA ASN A 234 23.06 -15.99 3.39
C ASN A 234 23.92 -16.34 4.62
N VAL A 235 23.63 -15.75 5.79
CA VAL A 235 24.51 -15.89 6.98
C VAL A 235 24.18 -17.17 7.75
N VAL A 236 22.89 -17.45 7.97
CA VAL A 236 22.45 -18.71 8.60
C VAL A 236 22.57 -19.88 7.62
N GLY A 237 22.55 -19.60 6.32
CA GLY A 237 22.75 -20.59 5.26
C GLY A 237 21.46 -21.29 4.81
N PHE A 238 20.29 -20.65 4.93
CA PHE A 238 19.05 -21.21 4.39
C PHE A 238 19.08 -21.33 2.85
N GLU A 239 19.94 -20.57 2.17
CA GLU A 239 20.25 -20.78 0.76
C GLU A 239 20.68 -22.23 0.46
N ASN A 240 21.43 -22.87 1.36
CA ASN A 240 21.92 -24.23 1.17
C ASN A 240 20.80 -25.28 1.17
N LEU A 241 19.64 -24.95 1.76
CA LEU A 241 18.43 -25.78 1.72
C LEU A 241 17.76 -25.75 0.35
N THR A 242 18.13 -24.84 -0.55
CA THR A 242 17.50 -24.65 -1.86
C THR A 242 18.21 -25.41 -2.99
N THR A 243 19.27 -26.14 -2.66
CA THR A 243 20.04 -27.00 -3.56
C THR A 243 19.20 -28.15 -4.12
N THR A 244 19.58 -28.68 -5.27
CA THR A 244 18.94 -29.87 -5.87
C THR A 244 19.17 -31.16 -5.07
N ASP A 245 19.99 -31.11 -4.01
CA ASP A 245 20.26 -32.27 -3.18
C ASP A 245 19.10 -32.53 -2.21
N PRO A 246 18.66 -33.79 -2.02
CA PRO A 246 17.55 -34.10 -1.11
C PRO A 246 17.94 -33.89 0.36
N ARG A 247 19.22 -33.90 0.70
CA ARG A 247 19.69 -33.69 2.08
C ARG A 247 19.75 -32.21 2.42
N ALA A 248 19.14 -31.86 3.54
CA ALA A 248 19.15 -30.51 4.09
C ALA A 248 20.39 -30.30 4.97
N TYR A 249 21.35 -29.51 4.49
CA TYR A 249 22.48 -29.05 5.30
C TYR A 249 22.50 -27.52 5.34
N LEU A 250 22.69 -26.96 6.54
CA LEU A 250 22.84 -25.51 6.71
C LEU A 250 24.28 -25.05 6.49
N VAL A 251 25.25 -25.92 6.80
CA VAL A 251 26.68 -25.67 6.62
C VAL A 251 27.22 -26.70 5.65
N ILE A 252 27.84 -26.20 4.58
CA ILE A 252 28.45 -27.03 3.54
C ILE A 252 29.96 -27.05 3.79
N ASN A 253 30.54 -28.25 3.83
CA ASN A 253 31.99 -28.41 3.83
C ASN A 253 32.54 -28.29 2.41
N SER A 254 33.68 -27.61 2.22
CA SER A 254 34.29 -27.37 0.90
C SER A 254 34.65 -28.63 0.10
N GLU A 255 34.66 -29.78 0.75
CA GLU A 255 34.96 -31.08 0.14
C GLU A 255 33.69 -31.84 -0.33
N GLN A 256 32.50 -31.36 0.02
CA GLN A 256 31.24 -31.99 -0.36
C GLN A 256 30.75 -31.45 -1.69
N TYR A 257 30.30 -32.35 -2.57
CA TYR A 257 29.56 -31.98 -3.77
C TYR A 257 28.26 -31.28 -3.38
N VAL A 258 27.97 -30.16 -4.03
CA VAL A 258 26.72 -29.40 -3.88
C VAL A 258 26.04 -29.33 -5.23
N GLY A 259 24.80 -29.80 -5.30
CA GLY A 259 23.95 -29.64 -6.46
C GLY A 259 23.65 -28.17 -6.77
N GLY A 260 23.27 -27.87 -8.01
CA GLY A 260 22.84 -26.53 -8.39
C GLY A 260 21.62 -26.06 -7.60
N TYR A 261 21.29 -24.78 -7.68
CA TYR A 261 20.08 -24.26 -7.04
C TYR A 261 18.84 -24.48 -7.91
N SER A 262 17.73 -24.89 -7.29
CA SER A 262 16.42 -24.94 -7.96
C SER A 262 15.66 -23.65 -7.72
N LYS A 263 15.09 -23.08 -8.79
CA LYS A 263 14.31 -21.83 -8.72
C LYS A 263 13.07 -21.98 -7.84
N LEU A 264 12.42 -23.13 -7.91
CA LEU A 264 11.22 -23.43 -7.12
C LEU A 264 11.54 -23.45 -5.61
N LEU A 265 12.60 -24.18 -5.22
CA LEU A 265 13.00 -24.30 -3.82
C LEU A 265 13.50 -22.98 -3.25
N ARG A 266 14.27 -22.21 -4.05
CA ARG A 266 14.73 -20.86 -3.68
C ARG A 266 13.56 -19.96 -3.37
N PHE A 267 12.57 -19.90 -4.26
CA PHE A 267 11.37 -19.11 -4.05
C PHE A 267 10.59 -19.56 -2.81
N GLY A 268 10.41 -20.87 -2.60
CA GLY A 268 9.69 -21.41 -1.44
C GLY A 268 10.35 -21.05 -0.11
N MET A 269 11.67 -21.22 0.02
CA MET A 269 12.41 -20.86 1.23
C MET A 269 12.38 -19.35 1.46
N MET A 270 12.71 -18.58 0.43
CA MET A 270 12.79 -17.12 0.50
C MET A 270 11.45 -16.49 0.89
N SER A 271 10.36 -16.88 0.22
CA SER A 271 9.03 -16.31 0.49
C SER A 271 8.54 -16.64 1.90
N THR A 272 8.82 -17.86 2.38
CA THR A 272 8.50 -18.26 3.74
C THR A 272 9.26 -17.43 4.77
N VAL A 273 10.58 -17.29 4.60
CA VAL A 273 11.42 -16.48 5.51
C VAL A 273 10.97 -15.02 5.50
N TYR A 274 10.70 -14.46 4.32
CA TYR A 274 10.23 -13.08 4.18
C TYR A 274 8.91 -12.86 4.94
N LEU A 275 7.93 -13.74 4.78
CA LEU A 275 6.65 -13.63 5.50
C LEU A 275 6.80 -13.83 7.01
N VAL A 276 7.65 -14.76 7.46
CA VAL A 276 7.91 -14.97 8.89
C VAL A 276 8.52 -13.73 9.51
N VAL A 277 9.54 -13.13 8.88
CA VAL A 277 10.15 -11.87 9.36
C VAL A 277 9.10 -10.76 9.41
N ALA A 278 8.27 -10.64 8.37
CA ALA A 278 7.21 -9.63 8.32
C ALA A 278 6.15 -9.82 9.41
N ILE A 279 5.74 -11.05 9.71
CA ILE A 279 4.79 -11.35 10.80
C ILE A 279 5.42 -10.97 12.15
N VAL A 280 6.66 -11.36 12.40
CA VAL A 280 7.37 -11.02 13.64
C VAL A 280 7.50 -9.50 13.78
N GLN A 281 7.82 -8.81 12.69
CA GLN A 281 7.93 -7.36 12.67
C GLN A 281 6.56 -6.71 12.94
N TRP A 282 5.50 -7.16 12.28
CA TRP A 282 4.14 -6.65 12.49
C TRP A 282 3.68 -6.85 13.95
N LEU A 283 3.94 -8.03 14.54
CA LEU A 283 3.65 -8.29 15.95
C LEU A 283 4.43 -7.33 16.87
N PHE A 284 5.71 -7.10 16.59
CA PHE A 284 6.53 -6.18 17.35
C PHE A 284 5.99 -4.74 17.28
N PHE A 285 5.68 -4.24 16.08
CA PHE A 285 5.21 -2.87 15.91
C PHE A 285 3.83 -2.65 16.56
N THR A 286 2.90 -3.59 16.36
CA THR A 286 1.53 -3.49 16.88
C THR A 286 1.48 -3.61 18.41
N PHE A 287 2.19 -4.58 19.00
CA PHE A 287 2.08 -4.84 20.45
C PHE A 287 3.07 -4.03 21.29
N PHE A 288 4.24 -3.67 20.74
CA PHE A 288 5.29 -3.01 21.51
C PHE A 288 5.54 -1.58 21.05
N TYR A 289 5.79 -1.34 19.76
CA TYR A 289 6.21 -0.02 19.29
C TYR A 289 5.10 1.03 19.43
N GLU A 290 3.92 0.75 18.89
CA GLU A 290 2.77 1.67 18.96
C GLU A 290 2.34 1.95 20.41
N ARG A 291 2.43 0.93 21.28
CA ARG A 291 1.97 1.04 22.66
C ARG A 291 2.95 1.73 23.61
N PHE A 292 4.25 1.53 23.42
CA PHE A 292 5.27 1.97 24.40
C PHE A 292 6.26 3.00 23.85
N VAL A 293 6.40 3.13 22.53
CA VAL A 293 7.41 4.01 21.92
C VAL A 293 6.75 5.24 21.31
N GLU A 294 5.92 5.06 20.29
CA GLU A 294 5.41 6.19 19.50
C GLU A 294 4.15 5.81 18.73
N ASP A 295 3.06 6.55 18.96
CA ASP A 295 1.86 6.54 18.11
C ASP A 295 1.81 7.84 17.29
N LYS A 296 2.31 7.79 16.06
CA LYS A 296 2.37 8.94 15.15
C LYS A 296 0.98 9.42 14.73
N LEU A 297 0.01 8.51 14.61
CA LEU A 297 -1.34 8.86 14.18
C LEU A 297 -2.09 9.55 15.33
N GLY A 298 -1.98 9.02 16.55
CA GLY A 298 -2.51 9.66 17.76
C GLY A 298 -1.92 11.05 17.99
N GLN A 299 -0.59 11.20 17.88
CA GLN A 299 0.08 12.50 17.99
C GLN A 299 -0.42 13.53 16.97
N PHE A 300 -0.71 13.10 15.73
CA PHE A 300 -1.28 13.97 14.71
C PHE A 300 -2.71 14.42 15.07
N VAL A 301 -3.55 13.52 15.61
CA VAL A 301 -4.91 13.86 16.07
C VAL A 301 -4.85 14.85 17.24
N ASP A 302 -3.96 14.61 18.21
CA ASP A 302 -3.71 15.51 19.33
C ASP A 302 -3.27 16.89 18.83
N LEU A 303 -2.34 16.93 17.88
CA LEU A 303 -1.90 18.16 17.28
C LEU A 303 -3.05 18.94 16.63
N CYS A 304 -3.92 18.27 15.88
CA CYS A 304 -5.08 18.91 15.25
C CYS A 304 -5.95 19.62 16.31
N SER A 305 -6.16 18.98 17.46
CA SER A 305 -6.94 19.55 18.57
C SER A 305 -6.26 20.74 19.23
N MET A 306 -4.94 20.70 19.41
CA MET A 306 -4.16 21.81 19.97
C MET A 306 -4.08 23.00 19.00
N ALA A 307 -3.96 22.73 17.69
CA ALA A 307 -3.91 23.74 16.65
C ALA A 307 -5.29 24.36 16.32
N ASN A 308 -6.38 23.81 16.87
CA ASN A 308 -7.76 24.23 16.59
C ASN A 308 -8.11 24.11 15.09
N VAL A 309 -7.62 23.07 14.43
CA VAL A 309 -7.82 22.79 12.99
C VAL A 309 -8.33 21.37 12.82
N SER A 310 -9.51 21.22 12.21
CA SER A 310 -10.03 19.90 11.82
C SER A 310 -9.56 19.50 10.42
N VAL A 311 -9.40 18.21 10.19
CA VAL A 311 -9.04 17.65 8.89
C VAL A 311 -10.24 16.95 8.28
N PHE A 312 -10.63 17.36 7.09
CA PHE A 312 -11.74 16.79 6.34
C PHE A 312 -11.19 16.12 5.08
N ILE A 313 -11.16 14.78 5.08
CA ILE A 313 -10.53 13.95 4.05
C ILE A 313 -11.64 13.27 3.25
N MET A 314 -11.72 13.52 1.95
CA MET A 314 -12.64 12.83 1.04
C MET A 314 -11.85 11.87 0.17
N ALA A 315 -11.84 10.60 0.56
CA ALA A 315 -11.23 9.51 -0.20
C ALA A 315 -12.02 9.23 -1.50
N ASN A 316 -13.34 9.38 -1.44
CA ASN A 316 -14.27 9.28 -2.56
C ASN A 316 -15.28 10.44 -2.50
N THR A 317 -16.14 10.54 -3.53
CA THR A 317 -17.11 11.62 -3.67
C THR A 317 -18.06 11.77 -2.47
N HIS A 318 -18.55 10.66 -1.92
CA HIS A 318 -19.50 10.64 -0.78
C HIS A 318 -18.94 9.89 0.43
N PHE A 319 -17.61 9.73 0.50
CA PHE A 319 -16.99 8.95 1.57
C PHE A 319 -15.59 9.46 1.91
N GLY A 320 -15.24 9.40 3.19
CA GLY A 320 -13.88 9.65 3.63
C GLY A 320 -13.75 9.65 5.14
N TYR A 321 -12.85 10.46 5.66
CA TYR A 321 -12.45 10.48 7.07
C TYR A 321 -12.45 11.90 7.62
N TYR A 322 -12.91 12.06 8.85
CA TYR A 322 -12.95 13.32 9.56
C TYR A 322 -12.15 13.22 10.85
N ILE A 323 -11.24 14.17 11.04
CA ILE A 323 -10.46 14.34 12.26
C ILE A 323 -10.95 15.62 12.95
N HIS A 324 -11.51 15.45 14.13
CA HIS A 324 -12.03 16.52 14.95
C HIS A 324 -10.90 17.17 15.76
N GLY A 325 -10.41 18.30 15.24
CA GLY A 325 -9.38 19.12 15.89
C GLY A 325 -9.92 20.44 16.44
N ARG A 326 -11.18 20.52 16.86
CA ARG A 326 -11.67 21.73 17.54
C ARG A 326 -11.13 21.75 18.96
N SER A 327 -10.41 22.81 19.32
CA SER A 327 -9.90 22.96 20.69
C SER A 327 -11.06 23.14 21.66
N VAL A 328 -10.97 22.49 22.83
CA VAL A 328 -11.95 22.61 23.92
C VAL A 328 -11.99 24.03 24.49
N HIS A 329 -10.87 24.76 24.39
CA HIS A 329 -10.74 26.16 24.80
C HIS A 329 -11.19 27.13 23.71
N GLY A 330 -11.43 26.63 22.49
CA GLY A 330 -11.91 27.39 21.33
C GLY A 330 -10.91 28.38 20.73
N GLN A 331 -9.66 28.38 21.20
CA GLN A 331 -8.56 29.22 20.73
C GLN A 331 -7.26 28.42 20.76
N ALA A 332 -6.39 28.64 19.78
CA ALA A 332 -5.05 28.04 19.72
C ALA A 332 -3.91 29.08 19.77
N ASP A 333 -4.11 30.28 19.22
CA ASP A 333 -3.09 31.35 19.17
C ASP A 333 -3.01 32.11 20.51
N THR A 334 -2.45 31.43 21.53
CA THR A 334 -2.32 31.93 22.91
C THR A 334 -0.87 32.07 23.34
N GLY A 335 -0.62 32.89 24.36
CA GLY A 335 0.72 33.00 24.96
C GLY A 335 1.12 31.70 25.67
N ILE A 336 2.43 31.48 25.84
CA ILE A 336 2.94 30.25 26.48
C ILE A 336 2.35 29.97 27.87
N GLN A 337 2.07 31.01 28.65
CA GLN A 337 1.46 30.88 29.97
C GLN A 337 0.01 30.40 29.88
N GLU A 338 -0.80 31.00 29.01
CA GLU A 338 -2.19 30.62 28.79
C GLU A 338 -2.28 29.17 28.29
N MET A 339 -1.37 28.78 27.40
CA MET A 339 -1.28 27.40 26.90
C MET A 339 -0.99 26.40 28.02
N TYR A 340 -0.10 26.73 28.95
CA TYR A 340 0.17 25.88 30.11
C TYR A 340 -1.06 25.76 31.03
N GLU A 341 -1.75 26.87 31.28
CA GLU A 341 -2.99 26.85 32.07
C GLU A 341 -4.10 26.02 31.40
N MET A 342 -4.19 26.05 30.07
CA MET A 342 -5.11 25.22 29.29
C MET A 342 -4.80 23.72 29.44
N LEU A 343 -3.52 23.34 29.35
CA LEU A 343 -3.08 21.95 29.51
C LEU A 343 -3.35 21.42 30.92
N VAL A 344 -3.06 22.23 31.95
CA VAL A 344 -3.36 21.85 33.35
C VAL A 344 -4.87 21.65 33.56
N ARG A 345 -5.71 22.51 32.97
CA ARG A 345 -7.17 22.35 33.05
C ARG A 345 -7.68 21.09 32.37
N GLU A 346 -7.05 20.67 31.27
CA GLU A 346 -7.36 19.40 30.61
C GLU A 346 -6.92 18.20 31.47
N GLU A 347 -5.71 18.23 32.03
CA GLU A 347 -5.21 17.18 32.94
C GLU A 347 -6.10 17.02 34.18
N GLU A 348 -6.57 18.14 34.74
CA GLU A 348 -7.48 18.16 35.89
C GLU A 348 -8.95 17.82 35.51
N ASN A 349 -9.25 17.49 34.24
CA ASN A 349 -10.60 17.27 33.71
C ASN A 349 -11.60 18.41 34.03
N ARG A 350 -11.11 19.66 34.06
CA ARG A 350 -11.92 20.87 34.31
C ARG A 350 -12.54 21.46 33.05
N CYS A 351 -12.28 20.83 31.90
CA CYS A 351 -12.79 21.22 30.58
C CYS A 351 -13.63 20.10 29.97
N GLY A 352 -14.39 20.42 28.91
CA GLY A 352 -15.06 19.40 28.12
C GLY A 352 -14.05 18.45 27.46
N GLN A 353 -14.50 17.23 27.14
CA GLN A 353 -13.71 16.27 26.39
C GLN A 353 -13.50 16.71 24.93
N ARG A 354 -12.44 16.20 24.30
CA ARG A 354 -11.99 16.63 22.96
C ARG A 354 -12.82 16.07 21.79
N GLY A 355 -13.76 15.15 22.04
CA GLY A 355 -14.52 14.50 20.98
C GLY A 355 -15.62 15.36 20.37
N LEU A 356 -16.15 14.90 19.22
CA LEU A 356 -17.18 15.63 18.46
C LEU A 356 -18.52 15.71 19.21
N LEU A 357 -18.89 14.64 19.93
CA LEU A 357 -20.08 14.63 20.78
C LEU A 357 -19.71 15.07 22.20
N ALA A 358 -20.64 15.74 22.87
CA ALA A 358 -20.44 16.15 24.26
C ALA A 358 -20.14 14.93 25.15
N ASN A 359 -19.09 15.03 25.96
CA ASN A 359 -18.62 13.96 26.86
C ASN A 359 -18.19 12.68 26.12
N THR A 360 -17.58 12.83 24.95
CA THR A 360 -16.85 11.74 24.28
C THR A 360 -15.42 12.17 24.01
N ASP A 361 -14.48 11.23 24.01
CA ASP A 361 -13.07 11.45 23.65
C ASP A 361 -12.78 11.06 22.19
N ASN A 362 -13.77 10.55 21.45
CA ASN A 362 -13.59 10.12 20.06
C ASN A 362 -13.44 11.34 19.13
N GLN A 363 -12.27 11.46 18.51
CA GLN A 363 -11.94 12.56 17.61
C GLN A 363 -11.93 12.17 16.14
N THR A 364 -11.76 10.88 15.84
CA THR A 364 -11.67 10.36 14.47
C THR A 364 -12.96 9.67 14.08
N PHE A 365 -13.36 9.89 12.83
CA PHE A 365 -14.61 9.38 12.29
C PHE A 365 -14.44 8.98 10.83
N GLU A 366 -15.06 7.88 10.47
CA GLU A 366 -15.28 7.54 9.07
C GLU A 366 -16.63 8.13 8.65
N MET A 367 -16.68 8.83 7.52
CA MET A 367 -17.86 9.59 7.12
C MET A 367 -18.41 9.13 5.78
N SER A 368 -19.72 8.92 5.74
CA SER A 368 -20.51 8.86 4.52
C SER A 368 -21.27 10.18 4.37
N LEU A 369 -20.98 10.91 3.30
CA LEU A 369 -21.41 12.28 3.08
C LEU A 369 -22.72 12.34 2.29
N PRO A 370 -23.62 13.29 2.61
CA PRO A 370 -24.84 13.50 1.84
C PRO A 370 -24.53 14.15 0.48
N HIS A 371 -25.28 13.77 -0.55
CA HIS A 371 -25.10 14.25 -1.92
C HIS A 371 -25.10 15.78 -2.04
N LYS A 372 -26.05 16.45 -1.37
CA LYS A 372 -26.16 17.91 -1.37
C LYS A 372 -24.92 18.62 -0.84
N LEU A 373 -24.19 17.99 0.08
CA LEU A 373 -22.97 18.56 0.61
C LEU A 373 -21.87 18.58 -0.43
N ARG A 374 -21.73 17.49 -1.18
CA ARG A 374 -20.75 17.40 -2.25
C ARG A 374 -21.08 18.32 -3.42
N ASP A 375 -22.35 18.47 -3.77
CA ASP A 375 -22.76 19.39 -4.84
C ASP A 375 -22.39 20.85 -4.52
N GLN A 376 -22.62 21.28 -3.28
CA GLN A 376 -22.24 22.62 -2.82
C GLN A 376 -20.70 22.77 -2.77
N TYR A 377 -19.99 21.76 -2.29
CA TYR A 377 -18.53 21.73 -2.30
C TYR A 377 -17.96 21.91 -3.73
N ASP A 378 -18.45 21.12 -4.67
CA ASP A 378 -18.06 21.16 -6.07
C ASP A 378 -18.39 22.50 -6.73
N SER A 379 -19.53 23.12 -6.37
CA SER A 379 -19.91 24.43 -6.91
C SER A 379 -18.93 25.55 -6.54
N ILE A 380 -18.27 25.44 -5.38
CA ILE A 380 -17.29 26.42 -4.90
C ILE A 380 -15.92 26.16 -5.56
N ILE A 381 -15.53 24.90 -5.76
CA ILE A 381 -14.19 24.54 -6.21
C ILE A 381 -14.06 24.44 -7.74
N LYS A 382 -15.07 23.95 -8.47
CA LYS A 382 -15.01 23.77 -9.94
C LYS A 382 -14.60 25.04 -10.70
N PRO A 383 -15.13 26.24 -10.38
CA PRO A 383 -14.72 27.48 -11.04
C PRO A 383 -13.22 27.78 -10.89
N LEU A 384 -12.65 27.55 -9.69
CA LEU A 384 -11.22 27.74 -9.44
C LEU A 384 -10.37 26.77 -10.26
N GLN A 385 -10.78 25.51 -10.34
CA GLN A 385 -10.05 24.49 -11.10
C GLN A 385 -10.07 24.77 -12.60
N GLN A 386 -11.22 25.19 -13.14
CA GLN A 386 -11.38 25.54 -14.55
C GLN A 386 -10.53 26.76 -14.93
N GLN A 387 -10.50 27.78 -14.08
CA GLN A 387 -9.65 28.95 -14.29
C GLN A 387 -8.16 28.61 -14.21
N ALA A 388 -7.75 27.81 -13.22
CA ALA A 388 -6.36 27.34 -13.12
C ALA A 388 -5.94 26.50 -14.34
N ALA A 389 -6.84 25.68 -14.89
CA ALA A 389 -6.60 24.91 -16.10
C ALA A 389 -6.51 25.81 -17.36
N ALA A 390 -7.40 26.81 -17.47
CA ALA A 390 -7.38 27.79 -18.56
C ALA A 390 -6.10 28.66 -18.55
N ALA A 391 -5.65 29.09 -17.36
CA ALA A 391 -4.41 29.82 -17.17
C ALA A 391 -3.17 29.00 -17.59
N ARG A 392 -3.15 27.70 -17.27
CA ARG A 392 -2.08 26.77 -17.74
C ARG A 392 -2.08 26.57 -19.25
N GLY A 393 -3.25 26.54 -19.88
CA GLY A 393 -3.40 26.48 -21.34
C GLY A 393 -2.89 27.75 -22.04
N GLN A 394 -3.18 28.93 -21.48
CA GLN A 394 -2.72 30.21 -22.02
C GLN A 394 -1.22 30.49 -21.81
N ASN A 395 -0.64 30.04 -20.69
CA ASN A 395 0.80 30.20 -20.44
C ASN A 395 1.68 29.41 -21.43
N ARG A 396 1.16 28.34 -22.04
CA ARG A 396 1.85 27.64 -23.15
C ARG A 396 1.91 28.44 -24.45
N GLN A 397 0.99 29.40 -24.65
CA GLN A 397 0.95 30.26 -25.85
C GLN A 397 1.61 31.63 -25.64
N ARG A 398 1.86 32.05 -24.38
CA ARG A 398 2.41 33.37 -24.03
C ARG A 398 3.81 33.33 -23.40
N ALA A 399 4.70 32.48 -23.91
CA ALA A 399 6.12 32.48 -23.50
C ALA A 399 6.93 33.69 -24.06
N GLY A 400 6.31 34.87 -24.21
CA GLY A 400 6.91 36.00 -24.94
C GLY A 400 6.37 37.40 -24.61
N GLY A 401 5.79 37.66 -23.44
CA GLY A 401 5.38 39.03 -23.09
C GLY A 401 4.94 39.19 -21.65
N GLY A 402 5.75 39.91 -20.86
CA GLY A 402 5.46 40.22 -19.47
C GLY A 402 4.32 41.22 -19.31
N ASN A 403 3.38 40.91 -18.41
CA ASN A 403 2.83 41.88 -17.45
C ASN A 403 2.03 41.13 -16.36
N THR A 404 2.40 41.38 -15.10
CA THR A 404 2.09 40.60 -13.90
C THR A 404 0.99 41.23 -13.04
N THR A 405 -0.22 41.41 -13.59
CA THR A 405 -1.37 41.95 -12.84
C THR A 405 -2.56 40.98 -12.71
N SER A 406 -2.57 39.87 -13.45
CA SER A 406 -3.59 38.82 -13.34
C SER A 406 -3.41 37.89 -12.13
N ALA A 407 -2.16 37.64 -11.71
CA ALA A 407 -1.86 36.73 -10.60
C ALA A 407 -2.46 37.17 -9.24
N GLY A 408 -2.57 38.49 -9.00
CA GLY A 408 -3.14 39.01 -7.75
C GLY A 408 -4.66 38.88 -7.65
N VAL A 409 -5.38 38.90 -8.78
CA VAL A 409 -6.84 38.71 -8.83
C VAL A 409 -7.19 37.23 -8.62
N ASP A 410 -6.37 36.32 -9.15
CA ASP A 410 -6.55 34.87 -8.98
C ASP A 410 -6.38 34.43 -7.52
N ILE A 411 -5.40 35.00 -6.80
CA ILE A 411 -5.14 34.67 -5.38
C ILE A 411 -6.30 35.10 -4.48
N ASN A 412 -6.84 36.31 -4.67
CA ASN A 412 -7.96 36.81 -3.85
C ASN A 412 -9.21 35.94 -4.03
N GLN A 413 -9.52 35.50 -5.26
CA GLN A 413 -10.65 34.60 -5.52
C GLN A 413 -10.46 33.22 -4.88
N GLN A 414 -9.24 32.67 -4.90
CA GLN A 414 -8.91 31.42 -4.21
C GLN A 414 -9.10 31.52 -2.70
N VAL A 415 -8.61 32.62 -2.10
CA VAL A 415 -8.76 32.89 -0.66
C VAL A 415 -10.23 33.04 -0.28
N ASP A 416 -11.04 33.74 -1.08
CA ASP A 416 -12.47 33.93 -0.82
C ASP A 416 -13.24 32.62 -0.93
N ALA A 417 -12.92 31.78 -1.90
CA ALA A 417 -13.51 30.45 -2.03
C ALA A 417 -13.13 29.54 -0.86
N TYR A 418 -11.88 29.58 -0.39
CA TYR A 418 -11.45 28.87 0.82
C TYR A 418 -12.21 29.34 2.06
N LYS A 419 -12.39 30.65 2.25
CA LYS A 419 -13.20 31.18 3.37
C LYS A 419 -14.66 30.74 3.29
N LYS A 420 -15.27 30.78 2.10
CA LYS A 420 -16.64 30.29 1.89
C LYS A 420 -16.75 28.81 2.22
N LEU A 421 -15.78 28.01 1.78
CA LEU A 421 -15.76 26.58 2.02
C LEU A 421 -15.52 26.24 3.50
N ASN A 422 -14.58 26.91 4.17
CA ASN A 422 -14.34 26.76 5.60
C ASN A 422 -15.63 27.05 6.39
N LYS A 423 -16.28 28.20 6.12
CA LYS A 423 -17.55 28.55 6.75
C LYS A 423 -18.66 27.52 6.48
N TYR A 424 -18.69 26.97 5.26
CA TYR A 424 -19.68 25.97 4.87
C TYR A 424 -19.49 24.64 5.61
N LEU A 425 -18.27 24.11 5.66
CA LEU A 425 -17.97 22.85 6.33
C LEU A 425 -18.07 22.99 7.86
N ALA A 426 -17.61 24.12 8.43
CA ALA A 426 -17.81 24.42 9.84
C ALA A 426 -19.30 24.44 10.22
N ALA A 427 -20.14 25.09 9.40
CA ALA A 427 -21.59 25.12 9.58
C ALA A 427 -22.26 23.73 9.50
N PHE A 428 -21.73 22.84 8.64
CA PHE A 428 -22.20 21.46 8.55
C PHE A 428 -21.86 20.66 9.82
N ILE A 429 -20.62 20.75 10.31
CA ILE A 429 -20.19 20.06 11.53
C ILE A 429 -20.96 20.58 12.77
N ASP A 430 -21.15 21.91 12.87
CA ASP A 430 -21.92 22.57 13.94
C ASP A 430 -23.45 22.30 13.85
N ARG A 431 -23.92 21.55 12.85
CA ARG A 431 -25.35 21.32 12.56
C ARG A 431 -26.15 22.62 12.45
N SER A 432 -25.52 23.70 12.01
CA SER A 432 -26.17 25.02 11.95
C SER A 432 -27.11 25.17 10.76
N ARG A 433 -27.20 24.14 9.91
CA ARG A 433 -27.94 24.11 8.66
C ARG A 433 -29.00 23.01 8.72
N PRO A 434 -30.30 23.33 8.75
CA PRO A 434 -31.35 22.32 8.87
C PRO A 434 -31.54 21.50 7.58
N ASP A 435 -30.94 21.93 6.46
CA ASP A 435 -31.07 21.29 5.16
C ASP A 435 -30.12 20.09 4.96
N ILE A 436 -29.06 19.99 5.77
CA ILE A 436 -28.05 18.93 5.70
C ILE A 436 -27.64 18.57 7.13
N ASP A 437 -27.81 17.31 7.53
CA ASP A 437 -27.49 16.82 8.88
C ASP A 437 -26.66 15.52 8.82
N TYR A 438 -26.14 15.08 9.96
CA TYR A 438 -25.45 13.80 10.08
C TYR A 438 -25.79 13.08 11.39
N ILE A 439 -25.69 11.75 11.35
CA ILE A 439 -25.92 10.88 12.51
C ILE A 439 -24.61 10.19 12.86
N VAL A 440 -24.21 10.26 14.12
CA VAL A 440 -23.07 9.49 14.65
C VAL A 440 -23.57 8.12 15.09
N LYS A 441 -22.95 7.05 14.60
CA LYS A 441 -23.31 5.66 14.90
C LYS A 441 -22.08 4.74 14.84
N ASP A 442 -22.20 3.52 15.31
CA ASP A 442 -21.15 2.51 15.14
C ASP A 442 -21.39 1.65 13.89
N LYS A 443 -20.31 1.19 13.25
CA LYS A 443 -20.41 0.19 12.18
C LYS A 443 -20.80 -1.17 12.75
N MET A 444 -21.62 -1.91 12.01
CA MET A 444 -21.87 -3.31 12.32
C MET A 444 -20.62 -4.16 12.07
N PHE A 445 -20.52 -5.31 12.74
CA PHE A 445 -19.39 -6.23 12.58
C PHE A 445 -19.12 -6.60 11.10
N LEU A 446 -20.18 -6.93 10.35
CA LEU A 446 -20.06 -7.27 8.93
C LEU A 446 -19.67 -6.06 8.05
N GLU A 447 -20.07 -4.84 8.43
CA GLU A 447 -19.62 -3.61 7.75
C GLU A 447 -18.13 -3.36 7.98
N ARG A 448 -17.63 -3.67 9.18
CA ARG A 448 -16.19 -3.60 9.50
C ARG A 448 -15.39 -4.69 8.78
N LEU A 449 -15.89 -5.93 8.75
CA LEU A 449 -15.18 -7.06 8.13
C LEU A 449 -15.07 -6.92 6.60
N LEU A 450 -16.13 -6.43 5.95
CA LEU A 450 -16.16 -6.28 4.49
C LEU A 450 -15.70 -4.90 4.01
N ASP A 451 -15.39 -3.97 4.91
CA ASP A 451 -15.14 -2.56 4.55
C ASP A 451 -16.23 -2.01 3.60
N MET A 452 -17.49 -2.24 3.95
CA MET A 452 -18.64 -1.84 3.14
C MET A 452 -19.78 -1.35 4.03
N GLU A 453 -20.30 -0.16 3.72
CA GLU A 453 -21.43 0.41 4.42
C GLU A 453 -22.73 -0.18 3.87
N PHE A 454 -23.55 -0.81 4.72
CA PHE A 454 -24.84 -1.36 4.28
C PHE A 454 -25.91 -0.28 4.13
N LEU A 455 -25.81 0.78 4.93
CA LEU A 455 -26.68 1.95 4.89
C LEU A 455 -26.09 3.03 3.99
N GLU A 456 -26.77 3.29 2.87
CA GLU A 456 -26.43 4.38 1.96
C GLU A 456 -26.83 5.73 2.57
N ALA A 457 -25.93 6.72 2.51
CA ALA A 457 -26.26 8.08 2.94
C ALA A 457 -27.39 8.63 2.05
N THR A 458 -28.40 9.20 2.69
CA THR A 458 -29.49 9.87 1.97
C THR A 458 -29.02 11.23 1.44
N ASP A 459 -29.74 11.82 0.49
CA ASP A 459 -29.44 13.14 -0.09
C ASP A 459 -29.24 14.26 0.95
N THR A 460 -29.82 14.11 2.15
CA THR A 460 -29.84 15.13 3.21
C THR A 460 -29.17 14.72 4.52
N LYS A 461 -29.02 13.41 4.77
CA LYS A 461 -28.41 12.90 6.01
C LYS A 461 -27.22 12.02 5.73
N GLY A 462 -26.06 12.45 6.24
CA GLY A 462 -24.83 11.66 6.28
C GLY A 462 -24.71 10.79 7.53
N HIS A 463 -23.70 9.94 7.53
CA HIS A 463 -23.36 9.07 8.67
C HIS A 463 -21.90 9.28 9.07
N PHE A 464 -21.66 9.48 10.36
CA PHE A 464 -20.34 9.49 10.97
C PHE A 464 -20.23 8.21 11.79
N TYR A 465 -19.29 7.37 11.41
CA TYR A 465 -19.01 6.12 12.08
C TYR A 465 -17.90 6.35 13.11
N ASN A 466 -18.17 6.02 14.38
CA ASN A 466 -17.10 6.00 15.37
C ASN A 466 -16.08 4.94 14.97
N ASP A 467 -14.80 5.32 15.02
CA ASP A 467 -13.68 4.44 14.78
C ASP A 467 -12.87 4.21 16.08
N ASP A 468 -11.89 3.30 15.99
CA ASP A 468 -10.99 2.99 17.10
C ASP A 468 -9.71 3.88 17.08
N GLY A 469 -9.77 5.10 16.52
CA GLY A 469 -8.65 6.05 16.52
C GLY A 469 -7.78 6.08 15.25
N HIS A 470 -7.89 5.07 14.37
CA HIS A 470 -6.94 4.88 13.27
C HIS A 470 -7.56 4.74 11.88
N SER A 471 -8.88 4.90 11.67
CA SER A 471 -9.50 4.55 10.37
C SER A 471 -8.97 5.34 9.16
N PHE A 472 -8.48 6.56 9.40
CA PHE A 472 -7.90 7.41 8.36
C PHE A 472 -6.54 6.90 7.85
N ASP A 473 -5.94 5.91 8.52
CA ASP A 473 -4.70 5.26 8.09
C ASP A 473 -4.83 4.58 6.72
N ALA A 474 -6.06 4.25 6.30
CA ALA A 474 -6.40 3.73 4.98
C ALA A 474 -6.02 4.67 3.82
N VAL A 475 -5.88 5.97 4.08
CA VAL A 475 -5.43 6.99 3.11
C VAL A 475 -3.90 7.12 3.07
N LEU A 476 -3.23 6.56 4.06
CA LEU A 476 -1.77 6.60 4.24
C LEU A 476 -1.16 5.26 3.84
N PHE A 477 0.18 5.21 3.80
CA PHE A 477 0.88 3.93 3.69
C PHE A 477 0.66 3.04 4.92
N TYR A 478 0.46 3.66 6.08
CA TYR A 478 0.26 3.01 7.37
C TYR A 478 -0.85 1.94 7.38
N GLY A 479 -2.03 2.25 6.82
CA GLY A 479 -3.16 1.31 6.76
C GLY A 479 -3.06 0.26 5.64
N ASN A 480 -2.13 0.43 4.69
CA ASN A 480 -2.03 -0.41 3.49
C ASN A 480 -0.72 -1.23 3.44
N GLU A 481 -0.17 -1.54 4.61
CA GLU A 481 1.12 -2.23 4.73
C GLU A 481 1.13 -3.59 4.00
N LEU A 482 0.03 -4.34 3.99
CA LEU A 482 -0.07 -5.62 3.29
C LEU A 482 0.11 -5.48 1.76
N VAL A 483 -0.42 -4.40 1.17
CA VAL A 483 -0.28 -4.13 -0.27
C VAL A 483 1.18 -3.83 -0.60
N LEU A 484 1.84 -3.01 0.21
CA LEU A 484 3.25 -2.68 0.07
C LEU A 484 4.15 -3.93 0.25
N LEU A 485 3.90 -4.70 1.30
CA LEU A 485 4.67 -5.90 1.63
C LEU A 485 4.55 -6.99 0.56
N THR A 486 3.32 -7.27 0.10
CA THR A 486 3.09 -8.29 -0.95
C THR A 486 3.71 -7.87 -2.28
N PHE A 487 3.68 -6.59 -2.62
CA PHE A 487 4.35 -6.07 -3.79
C PHE A 487 5.88 -6.22 -3.69
N GLU A 488 6.49 -5.81 -2.57
CA GLU A 488 7.93 -5.96 -2.35
C GLU A 488 8.39 -7.42 -2.40
N LEU A 489 7.61 -8.32 -1.79
CA LEU A 489 7.87 -9.76 -1.82
C LEU A 489 7.84 -10.32 -3.24
N VAL A 490 6.84 -9.95 -4.04
CA VAL A 490 6.74 -10.42 -5.44
C VAL A 490 7.86 -9.85 -6.31
N VAL A 491 8.23 -8.58 -6.11
CA VAL A 491 9.39 -7.97 -6.78
C VAL A 491 10.68 -8.72 -6.42
N PHE A 492 10.92 -8.95 -5.12
CA PHE A 492 12.07 -9.73 -4.66
C PHE A 492 12.11 -11.11 -5.32
N SER A 493 10.95 -11.78 -5.38
CA SER A 493 10.80 -13.10 -5.98
C SER A 493 11.18 -13.15 -7.46
N VAL A 494 10.70 -12.19 -8.26
CA VAL A 494 10.98 -12.14 -9.70
C VAL A 494 12.44 -11.78 -9.98
N VAL A 495 13.06 -10.93 -9.14
CA VAL A 495 14.48 -10.62 -9.28
C VAL A 495 15.33 -11.86 -8.98
N ASP A 496 14.99 -12.66 -7.95
CA ASP A 496 15.71 -13.91 -7.64
C ASP A 496 15.61 -14.93 -8.79
N LEU A 497 14.47 -15.01 -9.47
CA LEU A 497 14.30 -15.88 -10.64
C LEU A 497 15.27 -15.54 -11.79
N ILE A 498 15.68 -14.27 -11.91
CA ILE A 498 16.57 -13.78 -12.97
C ILE A 498 18.03 -13.79 -12.50
N GLY A 499 18.29 -13.28 -11.30
CA GLY A 499 19.63 -13.00 -10.79
C GLY A 499 20.26 -14.12 -9.96
N GLN A 500 19.44 -15.00 -9.36
CA GLN A 500 19.87 -16.07 -8.45
C GLN A 500 20.83 -15.59 -7.35
N SER A 501 20.64 -14.36 -6.87
CA SER A 501 21.51 -13.72 -5.88
C SER A 501 20.68 -12.88 -4.94
N TYR A 502 20.50 -13.36 -3.71
CA TYR A 502 19.68 -12.70 -2.69
C TYR A 502 20.14 -11.27 -2.41
N VAL A 503 21.45 -10.99 -2.54
CA VAL A 503 22.00 -9.64 -2.36
C VAL A 503 21.50 -8.70 -3.46
N LEU A 504 21.50 -9.15 -4.71
CA LEU A 504 20.96 -8.36 -5.83
C LEU A 504 19.46 -8.12 -5.64
N ASP A 505 18.74 -9.16 -5.24
CA ASP A 505 17.29 -9.11 -5.02
C ASP A 505 16.91 -8.07 -3.97
N ALA A 506 17.65 -8.04 -2.85
CA ALA A 506 17.46 -7.05 -1.80
C ALA A 506 17.76 -5.62 -2.26
N VAL A 507 18.85 -5.40 -3.00
CA VAL A 507 19.21 -4.07 -3.51
C VAL A 507 18.16 -3.55 -4.48
N ILE A 508 17.73 -4.37 -5.45
CA ILE A 508 16.72 -3.95 -6.43
C ILE A 508 15.38 -3.69 -5.75
N THR A 509 14.96 -4.57 -4.82
CA THR A 509 13.71 -4.41 -4.08
C THR A 509 13.74 -3.12 -3.24
N TYR A 510 14.87 -2.81 -2.59
CA TYR A 510 15.03 -1.55 -1.86
C TYR A 510 14.90 -0.33 -2.78
N LEU A 511 15.55 -0.35 -3.94
CA LEU A 511 15.47 0.75 -4.91
C LEU A 511 14.03 0.95 -5.43
N VAL A 512 13.32 -0.13 -5.72
CA VAL A 512 11.91 -0.09 -6.14
C VAL A 512 11.02 0.46 -5.03
N SER A 513 11.19 -0.01 -3.79
CA SER A 513 10.44 0.48 -2.63
C SER A 513 10.69 1.98 -2.36
N ARG A 514 11.95 2.42 -2.47
CA ARG A 514 12.31 3.83 -2.33
C ARG A 514 11.72 4.68 -3.45
N PHE A 515 11.71 4.17 -4.69
CA PHE A 515 11.08 4.83 -5.81
C PHE A 515 9.57 5.02 -5.60
N VAL A 516 8.86 3.97 -5.17
CA VAL A 516 7.42 4.02 -4.83
C VAL A 516 7.14 5.06 -3.74
N SER A 517 7.96 5.06 -2.68
CA SER A 517 7.83 6.01 -1.56
C SER A 517 8.05 7.46 -2.02
N ASN A 518 9.09 7.71 -2.82
CA ASN A 518 9.36 9.05 -3.35
C ASN A 518 8.26 9.53 -4.32
N LEU A 519 7.70 8.61 -5.11
CA LEU A 519 6.60 8.94 -6.02
C LEU A 519 5.35 9.34 -5.24
N ARG A 520 5.02 8.61 -4.16
CA ARG A 520 3.92 8.94 -3.25
C ARG A 520 4.14 10.28 -2.54
N ASP A 521 5.34 10.53 -2.04
CA ASP A 521 5.68 11.78 -1.34
C ASP A 521 5.54 12.98 -2.29
N SER A 522 6.18 12.93 -3.48
CA SER A 522 6.08 14.05 -4.42
C SER A 522 4.65 14.26 -4.94
N GLY A 523 3.92 13.18 -5.24
CA GLY A 523 2.54 13.28 -5.70
C GLY A 523 1.59 13.77 -4.61
N GLY A 524 1.78 13.28 -3.38
CA GLY A 524 1.05 13.67 -2.19
C GLY A 524 1.24 15.14 -1.83
N ARG A 525 2.48 15.60 -1.77
CA ARG A 525 2.86 16.99 -1.52
C ARG A 525 2.21 17.96 -2.52
N LYS A 526 2.30 17.63 -3.81
CA LYS A 526 1.67 18.42 -4.88
C LYS A 526 0.15 18.44 -4.79
N ASN A 527 -0.46 17.31 -4.46
CA ASN A 527 -1.90 17.24 -4.29
C ASN A 527 -2.36 18.03 -3.07
N LEU A 528 -1.67 17.89 -1.93
CA LEU A 528 -1.94 18.61 -0.70
C LEU A 528 -1.88 20.13 -0.93
N ALA A 529 -0.79 20.63 -1.52
CA ALA A 529 -0.64 22.06 -1.84
C ALA A 529 -1.77 22.57 -2.75
N LYS A 530 -2.12 21.79 -3.79
CA LYS A 530 -3.18 22.14 -4.73
C LYS A 530 -4.57 22.20 -4.07
N LYS A 531 -4.86 21.33 -3.10
CA LYS A 531 -6.19 21.19 -2.49
C LYS A 531 -6.39 22.11 -1.28
N THR A 532 -5.33 22.43 -0.56
CA THR A 532 -5.40 23.18 0.72
C THR A 532 -4.97 24.64 0.60
N LEU A 533 -4.58 25.11 -0.59
CA LEU A 533 -3.99 26.44 -0.85
C LEU A 533 -2.70 26.72 -0.06
N VAL A 534 -2.13 25.70 0.58
CA VAL A 534 -0.81 25.74 1.20
C VAL A 534 0.24 25.74 0.09
N ASP A 535 1.21 26.66 0.17
CA ASP A 535 2.33 26.68 -0.77
C ASP A 535 3.23 25.45 -0.54
N GLU A 536 3.60 24.78 -1.63
CA GLU A 536 4.44 23.56 -1.64
C GLU A 536 5.78 23.77 -0.91
N ARG A 537 6.30 25.00 -0.85
CA ARG A 537 7.56 25.32 -0.16
C ARG A 537 7.52 25.15 1.36
N PHE A 538 6.33 25.16 1.96
CA PHE A 538 6.13 24.93 3.39
C PHE A 538 5.89 23.45 3.72
N LEU A 539 5.77 22.59 2.71
CA LEU A 539 5.63 21.15 2.90
C LEU A 539 7.01 20.53 2.74
N ILE A 540 7.64 20.18 3.86
CA ILE A 540 9.01 19.67 3.90
C ILE A 540 9.01 18.15 3.71
#